data_AF-K7MFN0-F1
#
_entry.id   AF-K7MFN0-F1
#
_cell.length_a   1.000
_cell.length_b   1.000
_cell.length_c   1.000
_cell.angle_alpha   90.00
_cell.angle_beta   90.00
_cell.angle_gamma   90.00
#
_symmetry.space_group_name_H-M   'P 1'
#
loop_
_entity.id
_entity.type
_entity.pdbx_description
1 polymer ?
#
loop_
_entity_poly.entity_id
_entity_poly.type
_entity_poly.pdbx_seq_one_letter_code
_entity_poly.pdbx_strand_id
1 'polypeptide(L)'
;MMSPDPNFLHSTLGLSQIPRWNIFFPCNSTKSQTHHFSSLTHSGRSEIFRVSGPETRSQVGFPFAKRVGSSTSILPSGSWWALPELREDGAEPTAAMLALRRMWELVADERLVAFVAAGSLVIAALSEITMPSILAASIFSAQSGETVAFSRNALFLLVLCLTSGICSGLRSGCFGILNVTLVKRLRENLYTAILFQDISYFDKERVGDLTSRLAADCQRLSHVIGNDLQLILRNSCQGTGAIINLMALSWPLALSALVICSILSAIFLVYGQYQRKAAKLIQDFTACANDVAQETLSSIRIVRAYGTGKKEFGRYKQLLQSLAFINVRESVASGFWNLIFNTLYRSTQIFAVVLVGMSVLRCHVTVEQLTKYVLYCEWLIYATWRVTNSLTSLLQSIGASEQIFQLMNLLPSDQFLAKGVKLERLVGHIQFANVSFHYPARSMLP
;
A
#
# COMPACT_ATOMS: atom_id res chain seq x y z
N MET A 1 -40.38 25.90 -34.00
CA MET A 1 -40.43 26.97 -35.00
C MET A 1 -39.52 28.07 -34.49
N MET A 2 -38.39 28.44 -35.10
CA MET A 2 -37.80 28.16 -36.41
C MET A 2 -36.31 28.50 -36.24
N SER A 3 -35.39 27.63 -36.70
CA SER A 3 -34.16 28.16 -37.31
C SER A 3 -34.54 28.73 -38.68
N PRO A 4 -33.72 29.64 -39.23
CA PRO A 4 -32.72 29.25 -40.23
C PRO A 4 -31.47 30.14 -40.14
N ASP A 5 -30.43 30.06 -40.94
CA ASP A 5 -29.57 29.00 -41.47
C ASP A 5 -28.23 29.72 -41.82
N PRO A 6 -27.13 28.99 -42.02
CA PRO A 6 -25.78 29.52 -42.23
C PRO A 6 -25.50 29.81 -43.71
N ASN A 7 -24.35 30.46 -43.98
CA ASN A 7 -23.75 30.78 -45.28
C ASN A 7 -24.30 32.02 -46.00
N PHE A 8 -23.63 33.15 -45.83
CA PHE A 8 -23.49 34.12 -46.92
C PHE A 8 -22.09 34.76 -46.91
N LEU A 9 -21.34 34.41 -47.96
CA LEU A 9 -20.27 35.13 -48.64
C LEU A 9 -18.84 35.15 -48.05
N HIS A 10 -18.08 34.19 -48.59
CA HIS A 10 -16.71 34.36 -49.05
C HIS A 10 -16.56 35.49 -50.10
N SER A 11 -15.33 36.04 -50.17
CA SER A 11 -14.73 36.85 -51.26
C SER A 11 -15.09 38.35 -51.22
N THR A 12 -14.20 39.35 -51.22
CA THR A 12 -12.84 39.51 -51.77
C THR A 12 -12.15 40.74 -51.14
N LEU A 13 -10.82 40.83 -51.36
CA LEU A 13 -9.91 41.99 -51.30
C LEU A 13 -9.11 42.27 -50.01
N GLY A 14 -7.78 42.25 -50.19
CA GLY A 14 -6.89 43.23 -49.53
C GLY A 14 -5.75 42.67 -48.69
N LEU A 15 -4.69 42.17 -49.34
CA LEU A 15 -3.35 42.00 -48.74
C LEU A 15 -2.86 43.31 -48.09
N SER A 16 -2.40 43.27 -46.84
CA SER A 16 -1.07 43.78 -46.45
C SER A 16 -0.76 43.62 -44.95
N GLN A 17 0.43 43.07 -44.68
CA GLN A 17 1.29 43.28 -43.51
C GLN A 17 0.84 42.76 -42.12
N ILE A 18 1.35 41.58 -41.74
CA ILE A 18 1.54 41.15 -40.34
C ILE A 18 2.99 40.65 -40.19
N PRO A 19 3.81 41.13 -39.23
CA PRO A 19 5.17 40.66 -39.06
C PRO A 19 5.21 39.29 -38.36
N ARG A 20 5.92 38.34 -39.00
CA ARG A 20 6.30 37.04 -38.43
C ARG A 20 7.47 37.22 -37.46
N TRP A 21 7.32 36.78 -36.21
CA TRP A 21 8.46 36.47 -35.35
C TRP A 21 8.75 34.97 -35.43
N ASN A 22 9.79 34.61 -36.18
CA ASN A 22 10.40 33.29 -36.21
C ASN A 22 11.31 33.14 -34.99
N ILE A 23 11.09 32.14 -34.14
CA ILE A 23 12.09 31.67 -33.18
C ILE A 23 12.55 30.28 -33.65
N PHE A 24 13.84 30.22 -33.99
CA PHE A 24 14.60 29.07 -34.45
C PHE A 24 14.79 28.04 -33.32
N PHE A 25 14.56 26.75 -33.62
CA PHE A 25 15.14 25.62 -32.88
C PHE A 25 16.08 24.87 -33.84
N PRO A 26 17.35 24.63 -33.50
CA PRO A 26 18.16 23.70 -34.26
C PRO A 26 17.89 22.27 -33.77
N CYS A 27 17.34 21.46 -34.67
CA CYS A 27 17.35 20.01 -34.62
C CYS A 27 18.74 19.56 -35.12
N ASN A 28 19.51 18.82 -34.32
CA ASN A 28 20.71 18.16 -34.82
C ASN A 28 20.58 16.65 -34.62
N SER A 29 20.49 15.95 -35.76
CA SER A 29 20.52 14.50 -35.82
C SER A 29 21.97 14.01 -35.81
N THR A 30 22.17 12.89 -35.13
CA THR A 30 23.42 12.15 -35.03
C THR A 30 23.85 11.57 -36.38
N LYS A 31 25.11 11.82 -36.78
CA LYS A 31 25.90 10.89 -37.60
C LYS A 31 27.09 10.39 -36.77
N SER A 32 27.23 9.08 -36.67
CA SER A 32 28.34 8.39 -36.03
C SER A 32 29.64 8.57 -36.81
N GLN A 33 30.72 8.87 -36.10
CA GLN A 33 32.07 8.45 -36.48
C GLN A 33 32.77 7.87 -35.26
N THR A 34 33.02 6.57 -35.37
CA THR A 34 33.90 5.74 -34.56
C THR A 34 35.35 6.15 -34.80
N HIS A 35 36.07 6.54 -33.75
CA HIS A 35 37.53 6.43 -33.72
C HIS A 35 37.95 5.68 -32.47
N HIS A 36 38.47 4.47 -32.71
CA HIS A 36 39.26 3.69 -31.77
C HIS A 36 40.56 4.45 -31.47
N PHE A 37 40.88 4.63 -30.19
CA PHE A 37 42.26 4.64 -29.73
C PHE A 37 42.35 3.87 -28.42
N SER A 38 43.01 2.72 -28.49
CA SER A 38 43.47 1.93 -27.37
C SER A 38 44.88 2.39 -26.99
N SER A 39 45.14 2.54 -25.69
CA SER A 39 46.18 1.81 -24.93
C SER A 39 46.70 2.58 -23.70
N LEU A 40 47.06 1.76 -22.68
CA LEU A 40 48.01 1.99 -21.57
C LEU A 40 47.48 2.52 -20.22
N THR A 41 47.04 1.54 -19.40
CA THR A 41 47.55 1.20 -18.05
C THR A 41 48.01 2.32 -17.10
N HIS A 42 47.32 2.52 -15.97
CA HIS A 42 47.83 2.19 -14.62
C HIS A 42 46.77 2.37 -13.51
N SER A 43 46.91 1.53 -12.49
CA SER A 43 46.26 1.43 -11.18
C SER A 43 45.89 2.74 -10.46
N GLY A 44 44.76 2.76 -9.73
CA GLY A 44 44.50 3.75 -8.67
C GLY A 44 43.02 3.98 -8.32
N ARG A 45 42.49 3.17 -7.41
CA ARG A 45 41.12 3.22 -6.87
C ARG A 45 40.91 4.50 -6.03
N SER A 46 40.08 5.43 -6.49
CA SER A 46 39.45 6.48 -5.66
C SER A 46 38.10 6.87 -6.26
N GLU A 47 37.02 6.23 -5.79
CA GLU A 47 35.66 6.64 -6.15
C GLU A 47 35.24 7.80 -5.24
N ILE A 48 35.29 9.00 -5.81
CA ILE A 48 34.71 10.22 -5.25
C ILE A 48 33.21 10.20 -5.57
N PHE A 49 32.41 10.18 -4.51
CA PHE A 49 30.97 10.38 -4.50
C PHE A 49 30.59 11.64 -5.29
N ARG A 50 29.98 11.48 -6.46
CA ARG A 50 29.37 12.57 -7.22
C ARG A 50 27.86 12.53 -6.97
N VAL A 51 27.38 13.46 -6.16
CA VAL A 51 25.96 13.73 -5.95
C VAL A 51 25.41 14.37 -7.22
N SER A 52 24.64 13.60 -7.99
CA SER A 52 23.86 14.12 -9.13
C SER A 52 22.64 14.88 -8.61
N GLY A 53 22.58 16.18 -8.91
CA GLY A 53 21.39 17.03 -8.75
C GLY A 53 20.26 16.66 -9.74
N PRO A 54 19.08 17.27 -9.62
CA PRO A 54 17.83 16.73 -10.12
C PRO A 54 17.74 16.88 -11.64
N GLU A 55 17.85 15.78 -12.37
CA GLU A 55 17.46 15.73 -13.77
C GLU A 55 15.93 15.86 -13.87
N THR A 56 15.51 17.03 -14.36
CA THR A 56 14.43 17.24 -15.34
C THR A 56 13.31 16.18 -15.33
N ARG A 57 12.25 16.46 -14.56
CA ARG A 57 10.95 15.77 -14.56
C ARG A 57 10.11 16.09 -15.82
N SER A 58 10.75 16.33 -16.96
CA SER A 58 10.10 16.70 -18.21
C SER A 58 10.39 15.64 -19.27
N GLN A 59 9.31 15.00 -19.72
CA GLN A 59 9.22 14.05 -20.84
C GLN A 59 9.62 12.59 -20.55
N VAL A 60 8.82 11.91 -19.73
CA VAL A 60 8.51 10.49 -20.04
C VAL A 60 7.32 10.50 -20.99
N GLY A 61 7.59 10.71 -22.28
CA GLY A 61 6.61 10.48 -23.32
C GLY A 61 6.35 8.98 -23.42
N PHE A 62 5.34 8.47 -22.70
CA PHE A 62 4.90 7.09 -22.86
C PHE A 62 4.27 6.93 -24.26
N PRO A 63 4.84 6.12 -25.17
CA PRO A 63 4.34 5.97 -26.54
C PRO A 63 3.03 5.14 -26.63
N PHE A 64 2.28 5.04 -25.52
CA PHE A 64 1.11 4.17 -25.41
C PHE A 64 -0.17 4.81 -26.01
N ALA A 65 -0.24 6.14 -26.06
CA ALA A 65 -1.42 6.86 -26.56
C ALA A 65 -1.65 6.70 -28.07
N LYS A 66 -0.65 6.30 -28.85
CA LYS A 66 -0.76 6.19 -30.33
C LYS A 66 -1.23 4.83 -30.84
N ARG A 67 -1.40 3.83 -29.97
CA ARG A 67 -1.91 2.50 -30.33
C ARG A 67 -3.33 2.25 -29.77
N VAL A 68 -4.15 3.30 -29.69
CA VAL A 68 -5.56 3.24 -29.28
C VAL A 68 -6.44 3.58 -30.48
N GLY A 69 -6.34 2.77 -31.52
CA GLY A 69 -7.05 2.97 -32.77
C GLY A 69 -7.00 1.74 -33.66
N SER A 70 -7.31 0.56 -33.11
CA SER A 70 -7.84 -0.60 -33.85
C SER A 70 -7.90 -1.82 -32.91
N SER A 71 -9.04 -2.49 -32.91
CA SER A 71 -9.32 -3.83 -32.36
C SER A 71 -9.37 -4.02 -30.85
N THR A 72 -10.63 -4.07 -30.39
CA THR A 72 -11.16 -5.09 -29.47
C THR A 72 -10.27 -6.32 -29.30
N SER A 73 -9.49 -6.34 -28.23
CA SER A 73 -9.01 -7.58 -27.61
C SER A 73 -9.34 -7.48 -26.12
N ILE A 74 -10.62 -7.72 -25.82
CA ILE A 74 -11.12 -7.90 -24.45
C ILE A 74 -10.59 -9.23 -23.87
N LEU A 75 -10.02 -10.10 -24.71
CA LEU A 75 -9.40 -11.35 -24.31
C LEU A 75 -7.91 -11.15 -23.98
N PRO A 76 -7.46 -11.60 -22.79
CA PRO A 76 -6.09 -11.41 -22.35
C PRO A 76 -5.13 -12.32 -23.13
N SER A 77 -4.40 -11.76 -24.09
CA SER A 77 -3.24 -12.39 -24.72
C SER A 77 -1.99 -12.24 -23.85
N GLY A 78 -0.93 -13.03 -24.03
CA GLY A 78 0.23 -13.11 -23.12
C GLY A 78 0.93 -11.77 -22.81
N SER A 79 0.96 -10.81 -23.73
CA SER A 79 1.51 -9.46 -23.50
C SER A 79 0.60 -8.54 -22.68
N TRP A 80 -0.66 -8.92 -22.47
CA TRP A 80 -1.67 -8.18 -21.72
C TRP A 80 -1.44 -8.27 -20.20
N TRP A 81 -0.69 -9.26 -19.72
CA TRP A 81 -0.33 -9.43 -18.32
C TRP A 81 0.97 -8.71 -17.93
N ALA A 82 1.79 -8.32 -18.92
CA ALA A 82 3.00 -7.54 -18.66
C ALA A 82 2.63 -6.10 -18.29
N LEU A 83 2.86 -5.75 -17.02
CA LEU A 83 2.88 -4.37 -16.55
C LEU A 83 4.33 -3.86 -16.56
N PRO A 84 4.58 -2.58 -16.83
CA PRO A 84 5.92 -2.00 -16.74
C PRO A 84 6.56 -2.31 -15.39
N GLU A 85 7.82 -2.73 -15.39
CA GLU A 85 8.59 -2.90 -14.16
C GLU A 85 8.81 -1.53 -13.53
N LEU A 86 8.04 -1.24 -12.48
CA LEU A 86 8.29 -0.12 -11.60
C LEU A 86 9.33 -0.55 -10.58
N ARG A 87 10.26 0.36 -10.24
CA ARG A 87 11.22 0.16 -9.16
C ARG A 87 10.46 -0.26 -7.90
N GLU A 88 10.73 -1.49 -7.45
CA GLU A 88 10.19 -2.03 -6.21
C GLU A 88 10.99 -1.42 -5.06
N ASP A 89 10.51 -0.29 -4.54
CA ASP A 89 10.94 0.22 -3.24
C ASP A 89 10.23 -0.60 -2.15
N GLY A 90 10.47 -1.91 -2.14
CA GLY A 90 10.07 -2.77 -1.04
C GLY A 90 10.99 -2.50 0.13
N ALA A 91 10.46 -2.00 1.24
CA ALA A 91 11.23 -1.81 2.46
C ALA A 91 11.93 -3.13 2.84
N GLU A 92 13.23 -3.07 3.15
CA GLU A 92 13.93 -4.24 3.66
C GLU A 92 13.23 -4.76 4.93
N PRO A 93 13.11 -6.07 5.12
CA PRO A 93 12.44 -6.66 6.29
C PRO A 93 13.04 -6.21 7.63
N THR A 94 14.31 -5.78 7.63
CA THR A 94 15.02 -5.20 8.77
C THR A 94 14.47 -3.82 9.15
N ALA A 95 14.18 -2.95 8.17
CA ALA A 95 13.57 -1.64 8.40
C ALA A 95 12.15 -1.76 8.95
N ALA A 96 11.40 -2.77 8.50
CA ALA A 96 10.08 -3.10 9.00
C ALA A 96 10.09 -3.40 10.50
N MET A 97 10.99 -4.27 10.94
CA MET A 97 11.08 -4.67 12.33
C MET A 97 11.53 -3.52 13.23
N LEU A 98 12.44 -2.67 12.74
CA LEU A 98 12.87 -1.47 13.45
C LEU A 98 11.73 -0.44 13.63
N ALA A 99 10.94 -0.21 12.58
CA ALA A 99 9.78 0.68 12.62
C ALA A 99 8.74 0.18 13.63
N LEU A 100 8.40 -1.11 13.57
CA LEU A 100 7.51 -1.77 14.54
C LEU A 100 8.02 -1.64 15.98
N ARG A 101 9.33 -1.81 16.20
CA ARG A 101 9.94 -1.66 17.54
C ARG A 101 9.81 -0.24 18.08
N ARG A 102 10.13 0.78 17.28
CA ARG A 102 10.01 2.19 17.69
C ARG A 102 8.56 2.55 18.03
N MET A 103 7.60 2.02 17.28
CA MET A 103 6.18 2.24 17.54
C MET A 103 5.69 1.49 18.78
N TRP A 104 6.23 0.30 19.05
CA TRP A 104 5.98 -0.38 20.31
C TRP A 104 6.52 0.42 21.50
N GLU A 105 7.71 1.01 21.38
CA GLU A 105 8.28 1.91 22.41
C GLU A 105 7.38 3.13 22.66
N LEU A 106 6.75 3.68 21.62
CA LEU A 106 5.78 4.78 21.75
C LEU A 106 4.51 4.38 22.51
N VAL A 107 4.12 3.11 22.53
CA VAL A 107 2.90 2.60 23.18
C VAL A 107 3.20 1.87 24.49
N ALA A 108 4.48 1.61 24.79
CA ALA A 108 4.94 0.80 25.91
C ALA A 108 4.58 1.34 27.31
N ASP A 109 4.08 2.58 27.40
CA ASP A 109 3.58 3.15 28.65
C ASP A 109 2.20 2.58 29.04
N GLU A 110 1.38 2.18 28.06
CA GLU A 110 0.02 1.64 28.25
C GLU A 110 0.03 0.10 28.44
N ARG A 111 0.90 -0.39 29.34
CA ARG A 111 1.16 -1.84 29.52
C ARG A 111 -0.08 -2.63 29.90
N LEU A 112 -0.98 -2.03 30.68
CA LEU A 112 -2.21 -2.69 31.14
C LEU A 112 -3.15 -2.97 29.96
N VAL A 113 -3.37 -1.99 29.08
CA VAL A 113 -4.23 -2.14 27.90
C VAL A 113 -3.65 -3.16 26.93
N ALA A 114 -2.32 -3.16 26.74
CA ALA A 114 -1.63 -4.16 25.93
C ALA A 114 -1.75 -5.57 26.51
N PHE A 115 -1.65 -5.73 27.84
CA PHE A 115 -1.79 -7.02 28.50
C PHE A 115 -3.22 -7.56 28.40
N VAL A 116 -4.23 -6.71 28.60
CA VAL A 116 -5.64 -7.07 28.42
C VAL A 116 -5.93 -7.45 26.96
N ALA A 117 -5.36 -6.72 25.99
CA ALA A 117 -5.48 -7.04 24.58
C ALA A 117 -4.86 -8.41 24.24
N ALA A 118 -3.67 -8.71 24.76
CA ALA A 118 -3.00 -9.99 24.55
C ALA A 118 -3.75 -11.15 25.23
N GLY A 119 -4.19 -10.97 26.49
CA GLY A 119 -4.96 -11.98 27.21
C GLY A 119 -6.29 -12.29 26.53
N SER A 120 -7.05 -11.27 26.14
CA SER A 120 -8.30 -11.44 25.40
C SER A 120 -8.10 -12.04 24.01
N LEU A 121 -6.96 -11.76 23.34
CA LEU A 121 -6.59 -12.39 22.08
C LEU A 121 -6.34 -13.89 22.24
N VAL A 122 -5.61 -14.30 23.28
CA VAL A 122 -5.32 -15.72 23.53
C VAL A 122 -6.61 -16.47 23.86
N ILE A 123 -7.45 -15.93 24.76
CA ILE A 123 -8.73 -16.56 25.15
C ILE A 123 -9.68 -16.66 23.94
N ALA A 124 -9.80 -15.59 23.16
CA ALA A 124 -10.60 -15.60 21.94
C ALA A 124 -10.07 -16.64 20.94
N ALA A 125 -8.76 -16.68 20.71
CA ALA A 125 -8.15 -17.63 19.79
C ALA A 125 -8.38 -19.08 20.24
N LEU A 126 -8.15 -19.41 21.52
CA LEU A 126 -8.42 -20.75 22.08
C LEU A 126 -9.90 -21.15 21.92
N SER A 127 -10.81 -20.24 22.23
CA SER A 127 -12.26 -20.48 22.14
C SER A 127 -12.67 -20.74 20.70
N GLU A 128 -12.20 -19.90 19.78
CA GLU A 128 -12.40 -20.03 18.35
C GLU A 128 -11.83 -21.38 17.88
N ILE A 129 -10.55 -21.68 18.11
CA ILE A 129 -9.88 -22.91 17.67
C ILE A 129 -10.66 -24.17 18.11
N THR A 130 -11.26 -24.15 19.28
CA THR A 130 -12.00 -25.30 19.84
C THR A 130 -13.37 -25.51 19.17
N MET A 131 -13.99 -24.46 18.61
CA MET A 131 -15.36 -24.51 18.07
C MET A 131 -15.57 -25.60 17.00
N PRO A 132 -14.75 -25.73 15.93
CA PRO A 132 -14.93 -26.75 14.91
C PRO A 132 -14.92 -28.18 15.46
N SER A 133 -14.08 -28.43 16.49
CA SER A 133 -13.98 -29.76 17.09
C SER A 133 -15.24 -30.16 17.85
N ILE A 134 -15.83 -29.24 18.62
CA ILE A 134 -17.06 -29.48 19.39
C ILE A 134 -18.27 -29.47 18.46
N LEU A 135 -18.28 -28.63 17.42
CA LEU A 135 -19.30 -28.65 16.38
C LEU A 135 -19.37 -30.02 15.71
N ALA A 136 -18.22 -30.56 15.28
CA ALA A 136 -18.18 -31.91 14.72
C ALA A 136 -18.67 -32.96 15.74
N ALA A 137 -18.17 -32.93 16.98
CA ALA A 137 -18.62 -33.87 18.01
C ALA A 137 -20.14 -33.80 18.27
N SER A 138 -20.73 -32.60 18.23
CA SER A 138 -22.18 -32.42 18.41
C SER A 138 -23.01 -33.06 17.29
N ILE A 139 -22.54 -33.02 16.04
CA ILE A 139 -23.21 -33.67 14.90
C ILE A 139 -23.26 -35.18 15.11
N PHE A 140 -22.16 -35.79 15.60
CA PHE A 140 -22.11 -37.23 15.86
C PHE A 140 -22.93 -37.63 17.09
N SER A 141 -22.91 -36.86 18.17
CA SER A 141 -23.80 -37.09 19.32
C SER A 141 -25.28 -37.06 18.90
N ALA A 142 -25.67 -36.14 18.00
CA ALA A 142 -27.02 -36.10 17.47
C ALA A 142 -27.38 -37.35 16.64
N GLN A 143 -26.45 -37.86 15.83
CA GLN A 143 -26.66 -39.10 15.06
C GLN A 143 -26.76 -40.34 15.94
N SER A 144 -26.00 -40.40 17.05
CA SER A 144 -26.01 -41.53 17.99
C SER A 144 -27.23 -41.60 18.92
N GLY A 145 -28.08 -40.56 18.93
CA GLY A 145 -29.27 -40.50 19.79
C GLY A 145 -29.00 -40.14 21.26
N GLU A 146 -27.76 -39.80 21.62
CA GLU A 146 -27.39 -39.38 22.99
C GLU A 146 -27.79 -37.92 23.27
N THR A 147 -29.04 -37.71 23.67
CA THR A 147 -29.62 -36.37 23.95
C THR A 147 -28.87 -35.59 25.05
N VAL A 148 -28.31 -36.30 26.03
CA VAL A 148 -27.54 -35.70 27.14
C VAL A 148 -26.17 -35.20 26.65
N ALA A 149 -25.47 -35.96 25.82
CA ALA A 149 -24.20 -35.55 25.24
C ALA A 149 -24.39 -34.37 24.27
N PHE A 150 -25.46 -34.40 23.47
CA PHE A 150 -25.81 -33.33 22.54
C PHE A 150 -26.11 -32.00 23.27
N SER A 151 -26.98 -32.01 24.28
CA SER A 151 -27.32 -30.80 25.06
C SER A 151 -26.11 -30.21 25.78
N ARG A 152 -25.23 -31.07 26.33
CA ARG A 152 -23.97 -30.63 26.94
C ARG A 152 -23.03 -29.98 25.93
N ASN A 153 -22.84 -30.59 24.75
CA ASN A 153 -21.99 -30.03 23.69
C ASN A 153 -22.55 -28.71 23.14
N ALA A 154 -23.87 -28.61 22.98
CA ALA A 154 -24.54 -27.37 22.58
C ALA A 154 -24.35 -26.25 23.61
N LEU A 155 -24.44 -26.56 24.91
CA LEU A 155 -24.16 -25.60 25.98
C LEU A 155 -22.71 -25.11 25.94
N PHE A 156 -21.73 -26.02 25.76
CA PHE A 156 -20.33 -25.63 25.60
C PHE A 156 -20.10 -24.72 24.39
N LEU A 157 -20.72 -25.02 23.24
CA LEU A 157 -20.65 -24.15 22.05
C LEU A 157 -21.21 -22.76 22.31
N LEU A 158 -22.33 -22.66 23.02
CA LEU A 158 -22.94 -21.39 23.37
C LEU A 158 -22.04 -20.57 24.31
N VAL A 159 -21.47 -21.22 25.33
CA VAL A 159 -20.50 -20.57 26.25
C VAL A 159 -19.25 -20.11 25.50
N LEU A 160 -18.69 -20.93 24.61
CA LEU A 160 -17.53 -20.56 23.81
C LEU A 160 -17.84 -19.40 22.84
N CYS A 161 -19.05 -19.35 22.29
CA CYS A 161 -19.48 -18.27 21.39
C CYS A 161 -19.61 -16.94 22.13
N LEU A 162 -20.24 -16.95 23.30
CA LEU A 162 -20.33 -15.76 24.15
C LEU A 162 -18.95 -15.29 24.61
N THR A 163 -18.10 -16.23 25.04
CA THR A 163 -16.74 -15.93 25.49
C THR A 163 -15.89 -15.37 24.35
N SER A 164 -15.91 -15.98 23.17
CA SER A 164 -15.15 -15.51 22.01
C SER A 164 -15.65 -14.14 21.51
N GLY A 165 -16.97 -13.90 21.53
CA GLY A 165 -17.57 -12.62 21.17
C GLY A 165 -17.15 -11.49 22.12
N ILE A 166 -17.26 -11.71 23.44
CA ILE A 166 -16.87 -10.73 24.45
C ILE A 166 -15.37 -10.45 24.38
N CYS A 167 -14.53 -11.50 24.32
CA CYS A 167 -13.09 -11.35 24.23
C CYS A 167 -12.66 -10.68 22.91
N SER A 168 -13.34 -10.97 21.79
CA SER A 168 -13.07 -10.31 20.50
C SER A 168 -13.44 -8.83 20.51
N GLY A 169 -14.54 -8.47 21.17
CA GLY A 169 -14.94 -7.08 21.37
C GLY A 169 -13.94 -6.33 22.25
N LEU A 170 -13.57 -6.90 23.40
CA LEU A 170 -12.58 -6.34 24.32
C LEU A 170 -11.23 -6.13 23.63
N ARG A 171 -10.74 -7.15 22.92
CA ARG A 171 -9.51 -7.08 22.13
C ARG A 171 -9.56 -5.92 21.13
N SER A 172 -10.64 -5.82 20.36
CA SER A 172 -10.79 -4.79 19.33
C SER A 172 -10.89 -3.38 19.94
N GLY A 173 -11.58 -3.24 21.07
CA GLY A 173 -11.62 -1.98 21.83
C GLY A 173 -10.23 -1.59 22.36
N CYS A 174 -9.49 -2.53 22.96
CA CYS A 174 -8.15 -2.27 23.48
C CYS A 174 -7.18 -1.86 22.37
N PHE A 175 -7.15 -2.58 21.24
CA PHE A 175 -6.34 -2.19 20.08
C PHE A 175 -6.77 -0.84 19.51
N GLY A 176 -8.06 -0.49 19.56
CA GLY A 176 -8.54 0.85 19.22
C GLY A 176 -7.94 1.94 20.10
N ILE A 177 -7.90 1.74 21.42
CA ILE A 177 -7.29 2.69 22.38
C ILE A 177 -5.78 2.83 22.14
N LEU A 178 -5.09 1.70 21.92
CA LEU A 178 -3.66 1.70 21.60
C LEU A 178 -3.39 2.47 20.30
N ASN A 179 -4.23 2.28 19.28
CA ASN A 179 -4.13 2.99 18.00
C ASN A 179 -4.31 4.51 18.18
N VAL A 180 -5.33 4.95 18.92
CA VAL A 180 -5.53 6.38 19.20
C VAL A 180 -4.33 6.99 19.93
N THR A 181 -3.78 6.28 20.91
CA THR A 181 -2.60 6.73 21.67
C THR A 181 -1.36 6.80 20.78
N LEU A 182 -1.18 5.83 19.89
CA LEU A 182 -0.10 5.81 18.89
C LEU A 182 -0.22 7.01 17.94
N VAL A 183 -1.39 7.27 17.35
CA VAL A 183 -1.61 8.45 16.47
C VAL A 183 -1.27 9.74 17.21
N LYS A 184 -1.75 9.88 18.45
CA LYS A 184 -1.53 11.08 19.25
C LYS A 184 -0.04 11.36 19.42
N ARG A 185 0.71 10.38 19.94
CA ARG A 185 2.16 10.53 20.18
C ARG A 185 2.95 10.71 18.89
N LEU A 186 2.55 10.02 17.82
CA LEU A 186 3.17 10.18 16.51
C LEU A 186 3.00 11.62 15.99
N ARG A 187 1.80 12.19 16.10
CA ARG A 187 1.52 13.58 15.71
C ARG A 187 2.22 14.59 16.61
N GLU A 188 2.25 14.38 17.92
CA GLU A 188 2.97 15.24 18.86
C GLU A 188 4.47 15.29 18.56
N ASN A 189 5.10 14.13 18.37
CA ASN A 189 6.53 14.04 18.05
C ASN A 189 6.84 14.63 16.68
N LEU A 190 6.02 14.33 15.66
CA LEU A 190 6.22 14.86 14.32
C LEU A 190 6.03 16.39 14.29
N TYR A 191 5.00 16.90 14.96
CA TYR A 191 4.76 18.33 15.08
C TYR A 191 5.91 19.04 15.79
N THR A 192 6.41 18.45 16.89
CA THR A 192 7.58 18.95 17.62
C THR A 192 8.82 18.96 16.72
N ALA A 193 9.09 17.87 16.00
CA ALA A 193 10.23 17.78 15.08
C ALA A 193 10.17 18.84 13.97
N ILE A 194 8.98 19.10 13.41
CA ILE A 194 8.78 20.14 12.40
C ILE A 194 8.98 21.54 13.01
N LEU A 195 8.44 21.81 14.20
CA LEU A 195 8.48 23.13 14.83
C LEU A 195 9.92 23.61 15.12
N PHE A 196 10.82 22.68 15.47
CA PHE A 196 12.21 22.99 15.78
C PHE A 196 13.15 22.96 14.56
N GLN A 197 12.63 22.95 13.33
CA GLN A 197 13.44 23.05 12.11
C GLN A 197 13.82 24.49 11.75
N ASP A 198 14.90 24.62 10.96
CA ASP A 198 15.37 25.89 10.42
C ASP A 198 14.36 26.54 9.46
N ILE A 199 14.36 27.87 9.40
CA ILE A 199 13.57 28.63 8.41
C ILE A 199 13.88 28.17 6.97
N SER A 200 15.14 27.81 6.70
CA SER A 200 15.62 27.28 5.42
C SER A 200 14.92 25.98 4.99
N TYR A 201 14.37 25.22 5.94
CA TYR A 201 13.58 24.01 5.65
C TYR A 201 12.18 24.41 5.15
N PHE A 202 11.54 25.38 5.81
CA PHE A 202 10.23 25.90 5.41
C PHE A 202 10.24 26.67 4.09
N ASP A 203 11.40 27.24 3.71
CA ASP A 203 11.57 27.87 2.39
C ASP A 203 11.59 26.85 1.23
N LYS A 204 11.90 25.57 1.52
CA LYS A 204 11.99 24.49 0.52
C LYS A 204 10.71 23.66 0.44
N GLU A 205 10.09 23.37 1.57
CA GLU A 205 8.92 22.49 1.65
C GLU A 205 7.61 23.28 1.68
N ARG A 206 6.57 22.79 0.98
CA ARG A 206 5.26 23.47 0.99
C ARG A 206 4.50 23.16 2.28
N VAL A 207 3.88 24.18 2.87
CA VAL A 207 3.04 24.03 4.08
C VAL A 207 1.90 23.01 3.87
N GLY A 208 1.34 22.94 2.66
CA GLY A 208 0.31 21.96 2.28
C GLY A 208 0.82 20.51 2.35
N ASP A 209 2.08 20.28 1.98
CA ASP A 209 2.67 18.94 2.01
C ASP A 209 2.96 18.51 3.45
N LEU A 210 3.47 19.42 4.30
CA LEU A 210 3.70 19.15 5.72
C LEU A 210 2.42 18.85 6.49
N THR A 211 1.36 19.62 6.24
CA THR A 211 0.04 19.40 6.86
C THR A 211 -0.61 18.11 6.39
N SER A 212 -0.48 17.76 5.10
CA SER A 212 -0.93 16.48 4.55
C SER A 212 -0.19 15.30 5.20
N ARG A 213 1.14 15.39 5.36
CA ARG A 213 1.94 14.36 6.05
C ARG A 213 1.51 14.18 7.51
N LEU A 214 1.33 15.27 8.25
CA LEU A 214 0.92 15.26 9.65
C LEU A 214 -0.49 14.67 9.85
N ALA A 215 -1.40 14.93 8.91
CA ALA A 215 -2.77 14.44 9.00
C ALA A 215 -2.94 13.05 8.38
N ALA A 216 -2.75 12.94 7.06
CA ALA A 216 -3.08 11.78 6.25
C ALA A 216 -2.06 10.64 6.41
N ASP A 217 -0.76 10.93 6.35
CA ASP A 217 0.25 9.87 6.39
C ASP A 217 0.39 9.29 7.79
N CYS A 218 0.34 10.11 8.85
CA CYS A 218 0.24 9.61 10.23
C CYS A 218 -1.00 8.72 10.45
N GLN A 219 -2.15 9.11 9.89
CA GLN A 219 -3.40 8.36 10.05
C GLN A 219 -3.38 7.04 9.27
N ARG A 220 -2.87 7.03 8.04
CA ARG A 220 -2.66 5.80 7.26
C ARG A 220 -1.71 4.85 7.97
N LEU A 221 -0.58 5.36 8.44
CA LEU A 221 0.42 4.56 9.15
C LEU A 221 -0.19 3.89 10.38
N SER A 222 -0.92 4.66 11.18
CA SER A 222 -1.52 4.14 12.41
C SER A 222 -2.70 3.20 12.13
N HIS A 223 -3.50 3.46 11.10
CA HIS A 223 -4.56 2.53 10.70
C HIS A 223 -3.98 1.16 10.33
N VAL A 224 -2.96 1.15 9.47
CA VAL A 224 -2.35 -0.11 9.02
C VAL A 224 -1.67 -0.82 10.17
N ILE A 225 -0.96 -0.12 11.05
CA ILE A 225 -0.26 -0.78 12.15
C ILE A 225 -1.21 -1.18 13.27
N GLY A 226 -2.21 -0.37 13.60
CA GLY A 226 -3.19 -0.72 14.62
C GLY A 226 -4.09 -1.88 14.19
N ASN A 227 -4.65 -1.81 12.98
CA ASN A 227 -5.65 -2.76 12.51
C ASN A 227 -5.01 -3.99 11.83
N ASP A 228 -4.03 -3.81 10.95
CA ASP A 228 -3.45 -4.95 10.21
C ASP A 228 -2.54 -5.79 11.11
N LEU A 229 -1.81 -5.19 12.06
CA LEU A 229 -1.04 -5.97 13.05
C LEU A 229 -1.97 -6.81 13.94
N GLN A 230 -3.08 -6.22 14.41
CA GLN A 230 -4.11 -6.94 15.17
C GLN A 230 -4.69 -8.12 14.38
N LEU A 231 -4.97 -7.91 13.09
CA LEU A 231 -5.46 -8.95 12.19
C LEU A 231 -4.40 -10.04 11.95
N ILE A 232 -3.15 -9.67 11.71
CA ILE A 232 -2.05 -10.62 11.52
C ILE A 232 -1.90 -11.47 12.78
N LEU A 233 -1.77 -10.86 13.97
CA LEU A 233 -1.64 -11.59 15.23
C LEU A 233 -2.78 -12.57 15.46
N ARG A 234 -4.03 -12.12 15.27
CA ARG A 234 -5.23 -12.97 15.41
C ARG A 234 -5.18 -14.16 14.45
N ASN A 235 -5.00 -13.88 13.16
CA ASN A 235 -5.10 -14.90 12.13
C ASN A 235 -3.89 -15.85 12.14
N SER A 236 -2.71 -15.38 12.56
CA SER A 236 -1.54 -16.22 12.80
C SER A 236 -1.78 -17.17 13.97
N CYS A 237 -2.29 -16.70 15.12
CA CYS A 237 -2.65 -17.57 16.23
C CYS A 237 -3.69 -18.63 15.83
N GLN A 238 -4.71 -18.25 15.06
CA GLN A 238 -5.72 -19.17 14.56
C GLN A 238 -5.15 -20.17 13.56
N GLY A 239 -4.32 -19.72 12.62
CA GLY A 239 -3.68 -20.58 11.63
C GLY A 239 -2.77 -21.62 12.30
N THR A 240 -1.92 -21.19 13.22
CA THR A 240 -1.06 -22.10 14.00
C THR A 240 -1.90 -23.07 14.83
N GLY A 241 -2.95 -22.59 15.49
CA GLY A 241 -3.87 -23.44 16.25
C GLY A 241 -4.59 -24.49 15.41
N ALA A 242 -5.03 -24.12 14.20
CA ALA A 242 -5.65 -25.03 13.25
C ALA A 242 -4.66 -26.11 12.78
N ILE A 243 -3.42 -25.74 12.47
CA ILE A 243 -2.36 -26.69 12.08
C ILE A 243 -2.07 -27.67 13.22
N ILE A 244 -1.92 -27.18 14.46
CA ILE A 244 -1.68 -28.04 15.64
C ILE A 244 -2.83 -29.05 15.83
N ASN A 245 -4.09 -28.60 15.71
CA ASN A 245 -5.24 -29.50 15.80
C ASN A 245 -5.29 -30.53 14.67
N LEU A 246 -4.94 -30.14 13.45
CA LEU A 246 -4.85 -31.05 12.32
C LEU A 246 -3.77 -32.12 12.54
N MET A 247 -2.60 -31.72 13.06
CA MET A 247 -1.51 -32.64 13.40
C MET A 247 -1.91 -33.59 14.53
N ALA A 248 -2.64 -33.10 15.54
CA ALA A 248 -3.14 -33.93 16.64
C ALA A 248 -4.21 -34.94 16.17
N LEU A 249 -4.96 -34.63 15.11
CA LEU A 249 -5.98 -35.51 14.57
C LEU A 249 -5.35 -36.69 13.81
N SER A 250 -4.48 -36.40 12.84
CA SER A 250 -3.71 -37.41 12.11
C SER A 250 -2.62 -36.76 11.24
N TRP A 251 -1.44 -37.38 11.25
CA TRP A 251 -0.29 -36.94 10.45
C TRP A 251 -0.57 -36.84 8.92
N PRO A 252 -1.20 -37.84 8.25
CA PRO A 252 -1.41 -37.76 6.81
C PRO A 252 -2.38 -36.63 6.39
N LEU A 253 -3.40 -36.34 7.19
CA LEU A 253 -4.35 -35.26 6.90
C LEU A 253 -3.72 -33.88 7.11
N ALA A 254 -2.88 -33.73 8.14
CA ALA A 254 -2.14 -32.49 8.35
C ALA A 254 -1.21 -32.18 7.16
N LEU A 255 -0.56 -33.20 6.60
CA LEU A 255 0.36 -33.04 5.49
C LEU A 255 -0.38 -32.63 4.20
N SER A 256 -1.57 -33.18 3.93
CA SER A 256 -2.39 -32.73 2.80
C SER A 256 -2.85 -31.28 2.96
N ALA A 257 -3.26 -30.86 4.16
CA ALA A 257 -3.66 -29.48 4.43
C ALA A 257 -2.48 -28.49 4.26
N LEU A 258 -1.27 -28.88 4.67
CA LEU A 258 -0.06 -28.06 4.47
C LEU A 258 0.30 -27.91 2.99
N VAL A 259 0.19 -28.97 2.19
CA VAL A 259 0.43 -28.91 0.74
C VAL A 259 -0.57 -27.96 0.07
N ILE A 260 -1.85 -28.09 0.40
CA ILE A 260 -2.91 -27.20 -0.09
C ILE A 260 -2.61 -25.74 0.29
N CYS A 261 -2.27 -25.50 1.56
CA CYS A 261 -1.97 -24.17 2.06
C CYS A 261 -0.75 -23.56 1.36
N SER A 262 0.29 -24.35 1.11
CA SER A 262 1.51 -23.92 0.40
C SER A 262 1.21 -23.52 -1.05
N ILE A 263 0.43 -24.35 -1.76
CA ILE A 263 0.00 -24.06 -3.15
C ILE A 263 -0.83 -22.78 -3.19
N LEU A 264 -1.82 -22.63 -2.32
CA LEU A 264 -2.64 -21.43 -2.24
C LEU A 264 -1.81 -20.19 -1.89
N SER A 265 -0.89 -20.30 -0.95
CA SER A 265 0.00 -19.20 -0.56
C SER A 265 0.88 -18.74 -1.73
N ALA A 266 1.49 -19.68 -2.47
CA ALA A 266 2.31 -19.35 -3.63
C ALA A 266 1.50 -18.60 -4.70
N ILE A 267 0.28 -19.10 -4.96
CA ILE A 267 -0.67 -18.47 -5.89
C ILE A 267 -0.97 -17.04 -5.40
N PHE A 268 -1.37 -16.86 -4.14
CA PHE A 268 -1.67 -15.54 -3.57
C PHE A 268 -0.51 -14.55 -3.66
N LEU A 269 0.73 -14.99 -3.49
CA LEU A 269 1.90 -14.12 -3.60
C LEU A 269 2.07 -13.56 -5.01
N VAL A 270 1.95 -14.41 -6.04
CA VAL A 270 2.08 -13.99 -7.45
C VAL A 270 1.02 -12.96 -7.82
N TYR A 271 -0.23 -13.22 -7.45
CA TYR A 271 -1.31 -12.28 -7.73
C TYR A 271 -1.23 -11.01 -6.88
N GLY A 272 -0.82 -11.14 -5.61
CA GLY A 272 -0.58 -9.99 -4.75
C GLY A 272 0.43 -9.03 -5.36
N GLN A 273 1.52 -9.55 -5.95
CA GLN A 273 2.49 -8.71 -6.67
C GLN A 273 1.89 -8.03 -7.90
N TYR A 274 1.10 -8.75 -8.71
CA TYR A 274 0.42 -8.17 -9.86
C TYR A 274 -0.55 -7.05 -9.44
N GLN A 275 -1.37 -7.31 -8.42
CA GLN A 275 -2.34 -6.35 -7.89
C GLN A 275 -1.64 -5.09 -7.35
N ARG A 276 -0.50 -5.25 -6.66
CA ARG A 276 0.31 -4.12 -6.21
C ARG A 276 0.81 -3.27 -7.37
N LYS A 277 1.35 -3.89 -8.42
CA LYS A 277 1.84 -3.18 -9.62
C LYS A 277 0.71 -2.42 -10.31
N ALA A 278 -0.45 -3.04 -10.45
CA ALA A 278 -1.64 -2.39 -11.01
C ALA A 278 -2.10 -1.21 -10.15
N ALA A 279 -2.18 -1.37 -8.83
CA ALA A 279 -2.58 -0.32 -7.90
C ALA A 279 -1.64 0.88 -7.94
N LYS A 280 -0.31 0.66 -7.98
CA LYS A 280 0.69 1.72 -8.10
C LYS A 280 0.52 2.52 -9.40
N LEU A 281 0.32 1.84 -10.53
CA LEU A 281 0.05 2.51 -11.81
C LEU A 281 -1.25 3.33 -11.76
N ILE A 282 -2.34 2.77 -11.22
CA ILE A 282 -3.61 3.49 -11.07
C ILE A 282 -3.40 4.76 -10.23
N GLN A 283 -2.64 4.67 -9.14
CA GLN A 283 -2.32 5.81 -8.29
C GLN A 283 -1.47 6.86 -9.01
N ASP A 284 -0.44 6.46 -9.75
CA ASP A 284 0.43 7.36 -10.51
C ASP A 284 -0.33 8.12 -11.60
N PHE A 285 -1.19 7.43 -12.37
CA PHE A 285 -2.03 8.06 -13.38
C PHE A 285 -3.09 8.99 -12.78
N THR A 286 -3.63 8.63 -11.61
CA THR A 286 -4.57 9.48 -10.86
C THR A 286 -3.87 10.75 -10.35
N ALA A 287 -2.64 10.62 -9.83
CA ALA A 287 -1.84 11.76 -9.41
C ALA A 287 -1.52 12.70 -10.60
N CYS A 288 -1.09 12.15 -11.74
CA CYS A 288 -0.86 12.95 -12.96
C CYS A 288 -2.13 13.68 -13.44
N ALA A 289 -3.30 13.02 -13.37
CA ALA A 289 -4.57 13.65 -13.74
C ALA A 289 -4.94 14.78 -12.78
N ASN A 290 -4.72 14.59 -11.47
CA ASN A 290 -4.94 15.61 -10.45
C ASN A 290 -3.99 16.80 -10.63
N ASP A 291 -2.71 16.57 -10.96
CA ASP A 291 -1.74 17.64 -11.21
C ASP A 291 -2.17 18.50 -12.41
N VAL A 292 -2.60 17.87 -13.51
CA VAL A 292 -3.12 18.59 -14.69
C VAL A 292 -4.37 19.38 -14.35
N ALA A 293 -5.29 18.81 -13.56
CA ALA A 293 -6.48 19.50 -13.12
C ALA A 293 -6.14 20.70 -12.23
N GLN A 294 -5.23 20.53 -11.27
CA GLN A 294 -4.78 21.57 -10.36
C GLN A 294 -4.07 22.72 -11.10
N GLU A 295 -3.18 22.41 -12.05
CA GLU A 295 -2.52 23.39 -12.90
C GLU A 295 -3.55 24.20 -13.72
N THR A 296 -4.49 23.49 -14.36
CA THR A 296 -5.50 24.12 -15.22
C THR A 296 -6.46 25.00 -14.43
N LEU A 297 -6.91 24.54 -13.26
CA LEU A 297 -7.87 25.26 -12.42
C LEU A 297 -7.21 26.45 -11.70
N SER A 298 -5.98 26.29 -11.20
CA SER A 298 -5.23 27.40 -10.60
C SER A 298 -4.90 28.50 -11.63
N SER A 299 -4.64 28.11 -12.87
CA SER A 299 -4.31 29.01 -13.99
C SER A 299 -5.51 29.29 -14.92
N ILE A 300 -6.75 29.16 -14.42
CA ILE A 300 -7.96 29.24 -15.26
C ILE A 300 -8.08 30.57 -16.02
N ARG A 301 -7.56 31.66 -15.45
CA ARG A 301 -7.52 32.99 -16.10
C ARG A 301 -6.65 32.97 -17.35
N ILE A 302 -5.51 32.29 -17.31
CA ILE A 302 -4.58 32.14 -18.45
C ILE A 302 -5.23 31.27 -19.52
N VAL A 303 -5.83 30.13 -19.13
CA VAL A 303 -6.50 29.22 -20.06
C VAL A 303 -7.63 29.92 -20.83
N ARG A 304 -8.40 30.78 -20.14
CA ARG A 304 -9.44 31.59 -20.78
C ARG A 304 -8.87 32.70 -21.68
N ALA A 305 -7.81 33.38 -21.25
CA ALA A 305 -7.17 34.42 -22.03
C ALA A 305 -6.59 33.90 -23.36
N TYR A 306 -6.02 32.69 -23.37
CA TYR A 306 -5.45 32.06 -24.56
C TYR A 306 -6.44 31.14 -25.32
N GLY A 307 -7.68 30.98 -24.84
CA GLY A 307 -8.69 30.13 -25.48
C GLY A 307 -8.33 28.64 -25.55
N THR A 308 -7.45 28.13 -24.69
CA THR A 308 -6.88 26.77 -24.76
C THR A 308 -7.73 25.68 -24.11
N GLY A 309 -8.96 25.98 -23.65
CA GLY A 309 -9.81 25.04 -22.90
C GLY A 309 -10.04 23.68 -23.59
N LYS A 310 -10.21 23.65 -24.92
CA LYS A 310 -10.35 22.38 -25.68
C LYS A 310 -9.08 21.53 -25.67
N LYS A 311 -7.90 22.17 -25.65
CA LYS A 311 -6.60 21.48 -25.59
C LYS A 311 -6.40 20.84 -24.21
N GLU A 312 -6.69 21.59 -23.16
CA GLU A 312 -6.61 21.08 -21.78
C GLU A 312 -7.61 19.96 -21.51
N PHE A 313 -8.83 20.07 -22.03
CA PHE A 313 -9.80 18.97 -22.00
C PHE A 313 -9.27 17.72 -22.71
N GLY A 314 -8.63 17.88 -23.88
CA GLY A 314 -7.98 16.77 -24.59
C GLY A 314 -6.87 16.10 -23.78
N ARG A 315 -6.01 16.90 -23.13
CA ARG A 315 -4.92 16.43 -22.24
C ARG A 315 -5.48 15.61 -21.08
N TYR A 316 -6.50 16.12 -20.39
CA TYR A 316 -7.17 15.42 -19.29
C TYR A 316 -7.88 14.14 -19.75
N LYS A 317 -8.58 14.19 -20.89
CA LYS A 317 -9.28 13.04 -21.47
C LYS A 317 -8.32 11.90 -21.82
N GLN A 318 -7.12 12.19 -22.34
CA GLN A 318 -6.12 11.17 -22.66
C GLN A 318 -5.62 10.43 -21.40
N LEU A 319 -5.38 11.18 -20.32
CA LEU A 319 -5.03 10.59 -19.02
C LEU A 319 -6.15 9.70 -18.48
N LEU A 320 -7.40 10.16 -18.55
CA LEU A 320 -8.56 9.35 -18.15
C LEU A 320 -8.74 8.10 -19.01
N GLN A 321 -8.47 8.16 -20.31
CA GLN A 321 -8.54 6.99 -21.19
C GLN A 321 -7.47 5.95 -20.84
N SER A 322 -6.25 6.40 -20.51
CA SER A 322 -5.18 5.50 -20.05
C SER A 322 -5.51 4.90 -18.68
N LEU A 323 -6.02 5.72 -17.77
CA LEU A 323 -6.48 5.27 -16.45
C LEU A 323 -7.62 4.24 -16.58
N ALA A 324 -8.62 4.50 -17.43
CA ALA A 324 -9.73 3.58 -17.67
C ALA A 324 -9.25 2.26 -18.27
N PHE A 325 -8.31 2.30 -19.21
CA PHE A 325 -7.72 1.09 -19.79
C PHE A 325 -7.00 0.23 -18.73
N ILE A 326 -6.24 0.85 -17.83
CA ILE A 326 -5.56 0.15 -16.74
C ILE A 326 -6.56 -0.41 -15.73
N ASN A 327 -7.59 0.34 -15.37
CA ASN A 327 -8.64 -0.12 -14.47
C ASN A 327 -9.42 -1.31 -15.05
N VAL A 328 -9.77 -1.28 -16.34
CA VAL A 328 -10.41 -2.42 -17.01
C VAL A 328 -9.49 -3.64 -17.01
N ARG A 329 -8.19 -3.46 -17.23
CA ARG A 329 -7.20 -4.56 -17.14
C ARG A 329 -7.14 -5.14 -15.73
N GLU A 330 -7.07 -4.31 -14.70
CA GLU A 330 -7.07 -4.74 -13.31
C GLU A 330 -8.37 -5.47 -12.96
N SER A 331 -9.53 -4.95 -13.38
CA SER A 331 -10.83 -5.57 -13.11
C SER A 331 -10.99 -6.93 -13.80
N VAL A 332 -10.57 -7.05 -15.06
CA VAL A 332 -10.60 -8.32 -15.79
C VAL A 332 -9.60 -9.31 -15.17
N ALA A 333 -8.40 -8.85 -14.79
CA ALA A 333 -7.42 -9.67 -14.06
C ALA A 333 -7.98 -10.18 -12.71
N SER A 334 -8.67 -9.32 -11.97
CA SER A 334 -9.36 -9.65 -10.72
C SER A 334 -10.52 -10.63 -10.92
N GLY A 335 -11.23 -10.51 -12.04
CA GLY A 335 -12.26 -11.48 -12.44
C GLY A 335 -11.68 -12.86 -12.74
N PHE A 336 -10.63 -12.95 -13.57
CA PHE A 336 -9.92 -14.21 -13.84
C PHE A 336 -9.33 -14.82 -12.56
N TRP A 337 -8.78 -13.98 -11.69
CA TRP A 337 -8.28 -14.40 -10.40
C TRP A 337 -9.36 -15.01 -9.52
N ASN A 338 -10.50 -14.32 -9.38
CA ASN A 338 -11.64 -14.84 -8.64
C ASN A 338 -12.14 -16.17 -9.21
N LEU A 339 -12.16 -16.31 -10.53
CA LEU A 339 -12.54 -17.57 -11.18
C LEU A 339 -11.59 -18.70 -10.80
N ILE A 340 -10.27 -18.49 -10.96
CA ILE A 340 -9.23 -19.47 -10.65
C ILE A 340 -9.26 -19.83 -9.17
N PHE A 341 -9.27 -18.82 -8.30
CA PHE A 341 -9.30 -19.00 -6.85
C PHE A 341 -10.53 -19.77 -6.40
N ASN A 342 -11.74 -19.35 -6.80
CA ASN A 342 -12.96 -20.05 -6.40
C ASN A 342 -13.03 -21.48 -6.95
N THR A 343 -12.48 -21.72 -8.14
CA THR A 343 -12.42 -23.06 -8.73
C THR A 343 -11.44 -23.95 -7.98
N LEU A 344 -10.23 -23.45 -7.68
CA LEU A 344 -9.24 -24.17 -6.87
C LEU A 344 -9.74 -24.41 -5.45
N TYR A 345 -10.38 -23.42 -4.83
CA TYR A 345 -10.99 -23.53 -3.50
C TYR A 345 -12.02 -24.66 -3.46
N ARG A 346 -13.00 -24.64 -4.39
CA ARG A 346 -14.02 -25.69 -4.47
C ARG A 346 -13.44 -27.06 -4.84
N SER A 347 -12.47 -27.09 -5.76
CA SER A 347 -11.78 -28.34 -6.13
C SER A 347 -11.02 -28.94 -4.94
N THR A 348 -10.40 -28.10 -4.11
CA THR A 348 -9.73 -28.51 -2.88
C THR A 348 -10.71 -29.11 -1.88
N GLN A 349 -11.90 -28.53 -1.71
CA GLN A 349 -12.94 -29.10 -0.85
C GLN A 349 -13.40 -30.47 -1.34
N ILE A 350 -13.62 -30.62 -2.65
CA ILE A 350 -13.99 -31.91 -3.26
C ILE A 350 -12.87 -32.94 -3.06
N PHE A 351 -11.63 -32.55 -3.32
CA PHE A 351 -10.46 -33.43 -3.17
C PHE A 351 -10.25 -33.85 -1.71
N ALA A 352 -10.43 -32.93 -0.75
CA ALA A 352 -10.42 -33.20 0.67
C ALA A 352 -11.47 -34.25 1.06
N VAL A 353 -12.71 -34.11 0.59
CA VAL A 353 -13.79 -35.07 0.85
C VAL A 353 -13.50 -36.43 0.21
N VAL A 354 -12.98 -36.46 -1.02
CA VAL A 354 -12.69 -37.72 -1.74
C VAL A 354 -11.51 -38.47 -1.11
N LEU A 355 -10.40 -37.78 -0.82
CA LEU A 355 -9.23 -38.41 -0.17
C LEU A 355 -9.57 -38.96 1.21
N VAL A 356 -10.27 -38.18 2.01
CA VAL A 356 -10.63 -38.60 3.36
C VAL A 356 -11.76 -39.63 3.33
N GLY A 357 -12.72 -39.51 2.42
CA GLY A 357 -13.74 -40.52 2.17
C GLY A 357 -13.15 -41.89 1.77
N MET A 358 -12.13 -41.90 0.91
CA MET A 358 -11.36 -43.13 0.60
C MET A 358 -10.60 -43.67 1.82
N SER A 359 -10.12 -42.80 2.71
CA SER A 359 -9.42 -43.21 3.94
C SER A 359 -10.38 -43.78 5.00
N VAL A 360 -11.62 -43.27 5.05
CA VAL A 360 -12.72 -43.81 5.86
C VAL A 360 -13.11 -45.21 5.35
N LEU A 361 -13.22 -45.38 4.02
CA LEU A 361 -13.54 -46.69 3.41
C LEU A 361 -12.47 -47.75 3.67
N ARG A 362 -11.21 -47.34 3.90
CA ARG A 362 -10.11 -48.24 4.30
C ARG A 362 -10.01 -48.43 5.82
N CYS A 363 -11.02 -48.03 6.59
CA CYS A 363 -11.09 -48.09 8.06
C CYS A 363 -9.96 -47.39 8.83
N HIS A 364 -9.25 -46.43 8.22
CA HIS A 364 -8.17 -45.71 8.91
C HIS A 364 -8.63 -44.45 9.67
N VAL A 365 -9.81 -43.91 9.34
CA VAL A 365 -10.29 -42.61 9.84
C VAL A 365 -11.79 -42.66 10.11
N THR A 366 -12.26 -42.04 11.18
CA THR A 366 -13.70 -41.95 11.50
C THR A 366 -14.38 -40.82 10.73
N VAL A 367 -15.69 -40.92 10.50
CA VAL A 367 -16.47 -39.84 9.84
C VAL A 367 -16.43 -38.55 10.67
N GLU A 368 -16.28 -38.64 11.99
CA GLU A 368 -16.08 -37.47 12.87
C GLU A 368 -14.78 -36.73 12.58
N GLN A 369 -13.68 -37.47 12.39
CA GLN A 369 -12.40 -36.88 12.00
C GLN A 369 -12.48 -36.21 10.62
N LEU A 370 -13.26 -36.78 9.69
CA LEU A 370 -13.53 -36.15 8.39
C LEU A 370 -14.23 -34.79 8.54
N THR A 371 -15.29 -34.71 9.33
CA THR A 371 -16.01 -33.44 9.54
C THR A 371 -15.10 -32.39 10.20
N LYS A 372 -14.31 -32.79 11.22
CA LYS A 372 -13.32 -31.90 11.84
C LYS A 372 -12.31 -31.38 10.82
N TYR A 373 -11.77 -32.27 9.98
CA TYR A 373 -10.79 -31.93 8.96
C TYR A 373 -11.30 -30.91 7.96
N VAL A 374 -12.52 -31.09 7.44
CA VAL A 374 -13.13 -30.15 6.47
C VAL A 374 -13.29 -28.76 7.08
N LEU A 375 -13.81 -28.67 8.32
CA LEU A 375 -14.01 -27.40 9.01
C LEU A 375 -12.67 -26.68 9.29
N TYR A 376 -11.65 -27.42 9.74
CA TYR A 376 -10.32 -26.85 9.96
C TYR A 376 -9.63 -26.43 8.67
N CYS A 377 -9.82 -27.15 7.56
CA CYS A 377 -9.28 -26.76 6.26
C CYS A 377 -9.89 -25.46 5.76
N GLU A 378 -11.22 -25.33 5.85
CA GLU A 378 -11.91 -24.08 5.48
C GLU A 378 -11.36 -22.91 6.29
N TRP A 379 -11.25 -23.08 7.61
CA TRP A 379 -10.69 -22.03 8.46
C TRP A 379 -9.24 -21.71 8.13
N LEU A 380 -8.38 -22.71 7.92
CA LEU A 380 -6.99 -22.51 7.58
C LEU A 380 -6.84 -21.70 6.29
N ILE A 381 -7.65 -21.97 5.27
CA ILE A 381 -7.67 -21.22 4.01
C ILE A 381 -8.05 -19.75 4.26
N TYR A 382 -9.11 -19.51 5.02
CA TYR A 382 -9.53 -18.15 5.39
C TYR A 382 -8.46 -17.41 6.19
N ALA A 383 -7.83 -18.06 7.17
CA ALA A 383 -6.79 -17.49 8.00
C ALA A 383 -5.56 -17.10 7.15
N THR A 384 -5.09 -18.01 6.28
CA THR A 384 -3.98 -17.75 5.36
C THR A 384 -4.27 -16.58 4.43
N TRP A 385 -5.47 -16.53 3.82
CA TRP A 385 -5.85 -15.41 2.95
C TRP A 385 -5.81 -14.08 3.69
N ARG A 386 -6.39 -14.03 4.90
CA ARG A 386 -6.41 -12.81 5.73
C ARG A 386 -5.02 -12.39 6.18
N VAL A 387 -4.14 -13.33 6.54
CA VAL A 387 -2.73 -13.04 6.91
C VAL A 387 -2.00 -12.46 5.71
N THR A 388 -2.06 -13.09 4.54
CA THR A 388 -1.33 -12.64 3.34
C THR A 388 -1.75 -11.23 2.91
N ASN A 389 -3.05 -10.94 2.96
CA ASN A 389 -3.57 -9.61 2.62
C ASN A 389 -3.11 -8.54 3.62
N SER A 390 -3.20 -8.85 4.92
CA SER A 390 -2.82 -7.90 5.98
C SER A 390 -1.30 -7.68 6.02
N LEU A 391 -0.50 -8.74 5.82
CA LEU A 391 0.96 -8.66 5.76
C LEU A 391 1.42 -7.82 4.56
N THR A 392 0.73 -7.94 3.43
CA THR A 392 0.96 -7.12 2.25
C THR A 392 0.76 -5.63 2.53
N SER A 393 -0.37 -5.28 3.14
CA SER A 393 -0.70 -3.90 3.54
C SER A 393 0.30 -3.34 4.54
N LEU A 394 0.70 -4.15 5.52
CA LEU A 394 1.68 -3.79 6.54
C LEU A 394 3.06 -3.48 5.94
N LEU A 395 3.58 -4.34 5.06
CA LEU A 395 4.87 -4.11 4.39
C LEU A 395 4.85 -2.84 3.54
N GLN A 396 3.74 -2.55 2.85
CA GLN A 396 3.59 -1.32 2.07
C GLN A 396 3.63 -0.08 2.96
N SER A 397 2.92 -0.12 4.09
CA SER A 397 2.83 1.03 4.98
C SER A 397 4.13 1.30 5.71
N ILE A 398 4.92 0.26 5.96
CA ILE A 398 6.28 0.40 6.48
C ILE A 398 7.17 1.18 5.49
N GLY A 399 7.10 0.87 4.19
CA GLY A 399 7.84 1.63 3.17
C GLY A 399 7.42 3.10 3.13
N ALA A 400 6.13 3.40 3.25
CA ALA A 400 5.65 4.77 3.37
C ALA A 400 6.06 5.44 4.70
N SER A 401 6.15 4.67 5.77
CA SER A 401 6.53 5.17 7.11
C SER A 401 7.96 5.64 7.19
N GLU A 402 8.86 5.11 6.35
CA GLU A 402 10.28 5.46 6.38
C GLU A 402 10.49 6.97 6.22
N GLN A 403 9.73 7.60 5.31
CA GLN A 403 9.78 9.06 5.13
C GLN A 403 9.31 9.82 6.38
N ILE A 404 8.28 9.32 7.07
CA ILE A 404 7.77 9.93 8.31
C ILE A 404 8.81 9.79 9.43
N PHE A 405 9.46 8.63 9.54
CA PHE A 405 10.52 8.43 10.51
C PHE A 405 11.77 9.24 10.18
N GLN A 406 12.13 9.38 8.92
CA GLN A 406 13.19 10.31 8.50
C GLN A 406 12.85 11.73 8.93
N LEU A 407 11.59 12.18 8.72
CA LEU A 407 11.11 13.50 9.15
C LEU A 407 11.17 13.68 10.68
N MET A 408 10.85 12.64 11.43
CA MET A 408 10.89 12.65 12.89
C MET A 408 12.31 12.60 13.47
N ASN A 409 13.27 12.01 12.74
CA ASN A 409 14.66 11.90 13.16
C ASN A 409 15.53 13.09 12.72
N LEU A 410 14.97 14.12 12.06
CA LEU A 410 15.76 15.32 11.82
C LEU A 410 16.18 15.92 13.15
N LEU A 411 17.45 16.28 13.26
CA LEU A 411 17.93 17.02 14.41
C LEU A 411 17.24 18.40 14.44
N PRO A 412 16.87 18.88 15.63
CA PRO A 412 16.41 20.26 15.78
C PRO A 412 17.54 21.22 15.39
N SER A 413 17.17 22.40 14.90
CA SER A 413 18.13 23.41 14.50
C SER A 413 19.05 23.80 15.67
N ASP A 414 20.33 23.95 15.35
CA ASP A 414 21.35 24.44 16.28
C ASP A 414 20.97 25.79 16.89
N GLN A 415 20.12 26.59 16.24
CA GLN A 415 19.61 27.86 16.77
C GLN A 415 18.80 27.67 18.06
N PHE A 416 18.08 26.56 18.19
CA PHE A 416 17.28 26.26 19.39
C PHE A 416 18.06 25.46 20.43
N LEU A 417 19.10 24.72 20.02
CA LEU A 417 19.98 23.99 20.93
C LEU A 417 21.11 24.85 21.52
N ALA A 418 21.52 25.92 20.82
CA ALA A 418 22.55 26.82 21.30
C ALA A 418 22.05 27.58 22.53
N LYS A 419 22.66 27.33 23.69
CA LYS A 419 22.53 28.20 24.87
C LYS A 419 23.16 29.55 24.52
N GLY A 420 22.34 30.48 24.04
CA GLY A 420 22.75 31.87 23.86
C GLY A 420 23.24 32.49 25.17
N VAL A 421 24.06 33.53 25.07
CA VAL A 421 24.53 34.29 26.23
C VAL A 421 23.42 35.26 26.66
N LYS A 422 22.99 35.20 27.91
CA LYS A 422 22.06 36.18 28.49
C LYS A 422 22.84 37.44 28.85
N LEU A 423 22.61 38.55 28.15
CA LEU A 423 23.26 39.82 28.47
C LEU A 423 22.66 40.43 29.74
N GLU A 424 23.51 40.86 30.69
CA GLU A 424 23.08 41.53 31.93
C GLU A 424 22.61 42.97 31.69
N ARG A 425 23.14 43.64 30.65
CA ARG A 425 22.75 45.00 30.27
C ARG A 425 22.73 45.13 28.74
N LEU A 426 21.54 45.36 28.18
CA LEU A 426 21.33 45.50 26.74
C LEU A 426 21.47 46.97 26.34
N VAL A 427 22.55 47.31 25.64
CA VAL A 427 22.80 48.68 25.12
C VAL A 427 22.17 48.88 23.73
N GLY A 428 21.94 47.79 22.98
CA GLY A 428 21.21 47.84 21.71
C GLY A 428 22.03 48.25 20.47
N HIS A 429 23.36 48.23 20.54
CA HIS A 429 24.19 48.47 19.35
C HIS A 429 24.23 47.24 18.42
N ILE A 430 23.72 47.40 17.20
CA ILE A 430 23.74 46.38 16.14
C ILE A 430 24.76 46.83 15.08
N GLN A 431 25.74 45.98 14.77
CA GLN A 431 26.74 46.24 13.74
C GLN A 431 26.75 45.07 12.74
N PHE A 432 26.68 45.39 11.45
CA PHE A 432 26.88 44.43 10.36
C PHE A 432 28.31 44.61 9.83
N ALA A 433 29.15 43.58 9.90
CA ALA A 433 30.53 43.62 9.43
C ALA A 433 30.72 42.65 8.26
N ASN A 434 30.84 43.17 7.03
CA ASN A 434 31.08 42.41 5.79
C ASN A 434 30.19 41.15 5.64
N VAL A 435 28.89 41.31 5.82
CA VAL A 435 27.93 40.19 5.72
C VAL A 435 27.43 40.06 4.28
N SER A 436 27.54 38.88 3.69
CA SER A 436 26.87 38.49 2.44
C SER A 436 25.85 37.38 2.74
N PHE A 437 24.65 37.51 2.18
CA PHE A 437 23.54 36.56 2.43
C PHE A 437 22.79 36.27 1.13
N HIS A 438 22.37 35.02 0.96
CA HIS A 438 21.62 34.56 -0.20
C HIS A 438 20.58 33.55 0.29
N TYR A 439 19.35 33.66 -0.19
CA TYR A 439 18.31 32.70 0.19
C TYR A 439 18.60 31.32 -0.42
N PRO A 440 18.51 30.22 0.36
CA PRO A 440 18.76 28.88 -0.15
C PRO A 440 17.87 28.49 -1.33
N ALA A 441 16.63 29.00 -1.37
CA ALA A 441 15.67 28.74 -2.42
C ALA A 441 15.96 29.47 -3.75
N ARG A 442 16.81 30.50 -3.73
CA ARG A 442 17.18 31.32 -4.90
C ARG A 442 18.66 31.68 -4.86
N SER A 443 19.52 30.67 -5.05
CA SER A 443 20.97 30.85 -5.11
C SER A 443 21.47 31.64 -6.33
N MET A 444 20.63 31.81 -7.36
CA MET A 444 21.01 32.44 -8.64
C MET A 444 20.50 33.88 -8.83
N LEU A 445 19.79 34.45 -7.85
CA LEU A 445 19.37 35.85 -7.88
C LEU A 445 20.15 36.61 -6.79
N PRO A 446 20.78 37.75 -7.13
CA PRO A 446 21.53 38.56 -6.17
C PRO A 446 20.63 39.17 -5.10
#